data_AF-A0AAV2P6X3-F1
#
_entry.id   AF-A0AAV2P6X3-F1
#
_cell.length_a   1.000
_cell.length_b   1.000
_cell.length_c   1.000
_cell.angle_alpha   90.00
_cell.angle_beta   90.00
_cell.angle_gamma   90.00
#
_symmetry.space_group_name_H-M   'P 1'
#
loop_
_entity.id
_entity.type
_entity.pdbx_description
1 polymer ?
#
loop_
_entity_poly.entity_id
_entity_poly.type
_entity_poly.pdbx_seq_one_letter_code
_entity_poly.pdbx_strand_id
1 'polypeptide(L)'
;MAQIPKYELLPETKTKEMLELFKGERTGWVLVGPKKYFFPFKFIEQGAGFYNFKARPDDTWVMSFPRSGTTLTQELVWLLSNNLDFDTAGKKLLAERFPFLEFSVFNHPDVTCEFLKMNKDDATKQELCREIAKPGYEIIAAIQSNRFIKTHFPFSMLPGLLDIGCKIVYVARNPKDVSLSWYNLNRAIKTQGYIGDFPTFWHYFENDLTPWSPYWAHLKEAWSLKDHPNLLFLFYEEMTYDFSKAIKKVAKFLGKTYSNEEIDKVANYLNIKNFRINPMVNCSELRACGIIEEGNFVRRGGIGGWKDVFTPELDARADKWIEENLRDTDLRFPLFNNNN
;
A
#
# COMPACT_ATOMS: atom_id res chain seq x y z
N MET A 1 -25.67 10.43 1.26
CA MET A 1 -24.20 10.62 1.27
C MET A 1 -23.65 9.91 2.50
N ALA A 2 -22.49 9.28 2.42
CA ALA A 2 -21.89 8.68 3.60
C ALA A 2 -21.50 9.78 4.59
N GLN A 3 -21.68 9.55 5.89
CA GLN A 3 -21.25 10.49 6.91
C GLN A 3 -19.72 10.51 6.93
N ILE A 4 -19.12 11.65 6.59
CA ILE A 4 -17.68 11.84 6.66
C ILE A 4 -17.27 11.76 8.15
N PRO A 5 -16.26 10.96 8.52
CA PRO A 5 -15.84 10.87 9.89
C PRO A 5 -15.33 12.22 10.38
N LYS A 6 -15.55 12.47 11.67
CA LYS A 6 -14.88 13.57 12.36
C LYS A 6 -13.37 13.36 12.33
N TYR A 7 -12.62 14.44 12.36
CA TYR A 7 -11.17 14.43 12.48
C TYR A 7 -10.72 15.38 13.59
N GLU A 8 -9.51 15.16 14.10
CA GLU A 8 -8.78 16.08 14.95
C GLU A 8 -7.41 16.36 14.33
N LEU A 9 -6.88 17.57 14.52
CA LEU A 9 -5.52 17.90 14.10
C LEU A 9 -4.52 17.27 15.07
N LEU A 10 -3.38 16.79 14.55
CA LEU A 10 -2.28 16.38 15.40
C LEU A 10 -1.79 17.59 16.24
N PRO A 11 -1.51 17.43 17.55
CA PRO A 11 -1.10 18.53 18.40
C PRO A 11 0.07 19.33 17.81
N GLU A 12 0.02 20.66 17.89
CA GLU A 12 0.97 21.56 17.22
C GLU A 12 2.44 21.24 17.57
N THR A 13 2.72 20.90 18.83
CA THR A 13 4.06 20.52 19.29
C THR A 13 4.58 19.27 18.60
N LYS A 14 3.73 18.23 18.48
CA LYS A 14 4.09 16.99 17.78
C LYS A 14 4.19 17.20 16.28
N THR A 15 3.32 18.02 15.70
CA THR A 15 3.37 18.40 14.28
C THR A 15 4.69 19.08 13.95
N LYS A 16 5.14 20.06 14.76
CA LYS A 16 6.43 20.74 14.57
C LYS A 16 7.61 19.76 14.62
N GLU A 17 7.65 18.89 15.63
CA GLU A 17 8.67 17.84 15.76
C GLU A 17 8.71 16.94 14.51
N MET A 18 7.57 16.44 14.06
CA MET A 18 7.54 15.54 12.90
C MET A 18 7.91 16.26 11.59
N LEU A 19 7.54 17.53 11.40
CA LEU A 19 7.97 18.31 10.22
C LEU A 19 9.49 18.53 10.16
N GLU A 20 10.21 18.38 11.27
CA GLU A 20 11.68 18.36 11.26
C GLU A 20 12.22 17.12 10.54
N LEU A 21 11.46 16.02 10.52
CA LEU A 21 11.89 14.74 9.95
C LEU A 21 11.18 14.36 8.66
N PHE A 22 9.94 14.79 8.42
CA PHE A 22 9.15 14.47 7.23
C PHE A 22 9.09 15.65 6.26
N LYS A 23 9.96 15.64 5.24
CA LYS A 23 10.13 16.71 4.26
C LYS A 23 9.25 16.58 3.03
N GLY A 24 8.22 15.74 3.05
CA GLY A 24 7.17 15.70 2.04
C GLY A 24 5.89 16.45 2.44
N GLU A 25 5.57 16.45 3.73
CA GLU A 25 4.48 17.23 4.32
C GLU A 25 4.99 18.65 4.65
N ARG A 26 4.11 19.67 4.61
CA ARG A 26 4.46 21.06 4.98
C ARG A 26 3.46 21.71 5.94
N THR A 27 2.28 21.11 6.08
CA THR A 27 1.19 21.62 6.90
C THR A 27 1.06 20.83 8.19
N GLY A 28 0.99 19.51 8.11
CA GLY A 28 0.88 18.62 9.27
C GLY A 28 -0.02 17.42 9.02
N TRP A 29 -0.57 16.85 10.10
CA TRP A 29 -1.34 15.61 10.05
C TRP A 29 -2.65 15.69 10.82
N VAL A 30 -3.53 14.74 10.50
CA VAL A 30 -4.87 14.62 11.04
C VAL A 30 -5.13 13.20 11.48
N LEU A 31 -5.96 13.06 12.51
CA LEU A 31 -6.42 11.80 13.06
C LEU A 31 -7.91 11.65 12.74
N VAL A 32 -8.25 10.63 11.95
CA VAL A 32 -9.57 10.50 11.32
C VAL A 32 -10.39 9.38 11.96
N GLY A 33 -11.62 9.70 12.33
CA GLY A 33 -12.58 8.75 12.88
C GLY A 33 -12.26 8.29 14.30
N PRO A 34 -13.08 7.39 14.87
CA PRO A 34 -12.94 6.95 16.26
C PRO A 34 -11.64 6.17 16.53
N LYS A 35 -11.07 5.55 15.49
CA LYS A 35 -9.79 4.82 15.56
C LYS A 35 -8.57 5.72 15.34
N LYS A 36 -8.79 7.03 15.10
CA LYS A 36 -7.73 8.03 14.93
C LYS A 36 -6.75 7.67 13.80
N TYR A 37 -7.27 7.26 12.64
CA TYR A 37 -6.41 6.92 11.51
C TYR A 37 -5.57 8.12 11.07
N PHE A 38 -4.25 7.93 10.95
CA PHE A 38 -3.28 9.00 10.74
C PHE A 38 -3.10 9.31 9.25
N PHE A 39 -3.31 10.57 8.86
CA PHE A 39 -3.17 11.03 7.48
C PHE A 39 -2.51 12.42 7.37
N PRO A 40 -1.89 12.75 6.23
CA PRO A 40 -1.56 14.13 5.87
C PRO A 40 -2.75 15.08 5.97
N PHE A 41 -2.48 16.36 6.25
CA PHE A 41 -3.50 17.41 6.36
C PHE A 41 -4.46 17.45 5.16
N LYS A 42 -3.92 17.21 3.95
CA LYS A 42 -4.67 17.19 2.69
C LYS A 42 -5.85 16.21 2.67
N PHE A 43 -5.89 15.24 3.60
CA PHE A 43 -7.07 14.39 3.78
C PHE A 43 -8.32 15.21 4.11
N ILE A 44 -8.23 16.34 4.82
CA ILE A 44 -9.39 17.21 5.11
C ILE A 44 -10.05 17.70 3.81
N GLU A 45 -9.25 18.01 2.80
CA GLU A 45 -9.71 18.52 1.51
C GLU A 45 -10.34 17.41 0.66
N GLN A 46 -9.75 16.21 0.68
CA GLN A 46 -10.12 15.10 -0.21
C GLN A 46 -11.04 14.06 0.42
N GLY A 47 -11.20 14.08 1.75
CA GLY A 47 -11.92 13.08 2.56
C GLY A 47 -13.34 12.82 2.05
N ALA A 48 -14.08 13.90 1.74
CA ALA A 48 -15.43 13.81 1.22
C ALA A 48 -15.51 13.01 -0.09
N GLY A 49 -14.50 13.13 -0.96
CA GLY A 49 -14.44 12.40 -2.23
C GLY A 49 -14.27 10.90 -2.04
N PHE A 50 -13.40 10.48 -1.11
CA PHE A 50 -13.20 9.07 -0.79
C PHE A 50 -14.47 8.41 -0.21
N TYR A 51 -15.14 9.07 0.74
CA TYR A 51 -16.36 8.54 1.37
C TYR A 51 -17.58 8.53 0.43
N ASN A 52 -17.62 9.41 -0.57
CA ASN A 52 -18.69 9.44 -1.57
C ASN A 52 -18.35 8.66 -2.85
N PHE A 53 -17.14 8.12 -2.96
CA PHE A 53 -16.72 7.32 -4.10
C PHE A 53 -17.70 6.16 -4.33
N LYS A 54 -18.11 5.99 -5.60
CA LYS A 54 -19.07 4.96 -6.00
C LYS A 54 -18.32 3.73 -6.50
N ALA A 55 -18.11 2.79 -5.58
CA ALA A 55 -17.72 1.44 -5.95
C ALA A 55 -18.80 0.77 -6.80
N ARG A 56 -18.39 -0.16 -7.65
CA ARG A 56 -19.26 -0.93 -8.56
C ARG A 56 -19.09 -2.43 -8.26
N PRO A 57 -20.14 -3.26 -8.47
CA PRO A 57 -20.07 -4.69 -8.15
C PRO A 57 -18.95 -5.46 -8.86
N ASP A 58 -18.52 -4.98 -10.02
CA ASP A 58 -17.45 -5.55 -10.85
C ASP A 58 -16.05 -4.99 -10.52
N ASP A 59 -15.92 -4.12 -9.52
CA ASP A 59 -14.61 -3.66 -9.07
C ASP A 59 -13.84 -4.77 -8.36
N THR A 60 -12.54 -4.85 -8.66
CA THR A 60 -11.59 -5.69 -7.94
C THR A 60 -10.59 -4.83 -7.20
N TRP A 61 -10.47 -5.02 -5.89
CA TRP A 61 -9.63 -4.22 -5.02
C TRP A 61 -8.44 -5.01 -4.52
N VAL A 62 -7.28 -4.36 -4.43
CA VAL A 62 -6.15 -4.82 -3.64
C VAL A 62 -5.96 -3.86 -2.48
N MET A 63 -6.18 -4.38 -1.28
CA MET A 63 -6.11 -3.64 -0.02
C MET A 63 -4.95 -4.17 0.83
N SER A 64 -4.28 -3.28 1.55
CA SER A 64 -3.23 -3.68 2.51
C SER A 64 -2.78 -2.47 3.31
N PHE A 65 -2.27 -2.69 4.52
CA PHE A 65 -1.37 -1.71 5.11
C PHE A 65 -0.12 -1.57 4.21
N PRO A 66 0.43 -0.37 3.98
CA PRO A 66 1.56 -0.18 3.07
C PRO A 66 2.70 -1.16 3.31
N ARG A 67 3.36 -1.59 2.23
CA ARG A 67 4.54 -2.49 2.23
C ARG A 67 4.27 -3.94 2.64
N SER A 68 3.01 -4.36 2.60
CA SER A 68 2.62 -5.75 2.86
C SER A 68 2.59 -6.64 1.61
N GLY A 69 3.13 -6.21 0.45
CA GLY A 69 3.13 -7.00 -0.79
C GLY A 69 2.17 -6.53 -1.88
N THR A 70 1.56 -5.36 -1.71
CA THR A 70 0.54 -4.78 -2.60
C THR A 70 0.91 -4.79 -4.08
N THR A 71 2.14 -4.43 -4.45
CA THR A 71 2.57 -4.35 -5.87
C THR A 71 2.59 -5.73 -6.53
N LEU A 72 3.11 -6.74 -5.84
CA LEU A 72 3.10 -8.13 -6.31
C LEU A 72 1.66 -8.63 -6.49
N THR A 73 0.80 -8.34 -5.52
CA THR A 73 -0.60 -8.77 -5.54
C THR A 73 -1.42 -8.07 -6.61
N GLN A 74 -1.20 -6.77 -6.86
CA GLN A 74 -1.85 -6.06 -7.96
C GLN A 74 -1.51 -6.70 -9.31
N GLU A 75 -0.24 -6.99 -9.57
CA GLU A 75 0.17 -7.60 -10.83
C GLU A 75 -0.39 -9.02 -10.98
N LEU A 76 -0.35 -9.80 -9.91
CA LEU A 76 -0.95 -11.14 -9.89
C LEU A 76 -2.45 -11.10 -10.18
N VAL A 77 -3.20 -10.25 -9.45
CA VAL A 77 -4.66 -10.13 -9.60
C VAL A 77 -5.01 -9.65 -11.01
N TRP A 78 -4.26 -8.67 -11.54
CA TRP A 78 -4.49 -8.14 -12.87
C TRP A 78 -4.27 -9.20 -13.96
N LEU A 79 -3.14 -9.93 -13.90
CA LEU A 79 -2.85 -11.00 -14.87
C LEU A 79 -3.90 -12.12 -14.82
N LEU A 80 -4.25 -12.60 -13.63
CA LEU A 80 -5.26 -13.67 -13.47
C LEU A 80 -6.66 -13.19 -13.89
N SER A 81 -7.01 -11.93 -13.67
CA SER A 81 -8.33 -11.43 -14.08
C SER A 81 -8.44 -11.26 -15.59
N ASN A 82 -7.32 -10.88 -16.25
CA ASN A 82 -7.23 -10.59 -17.68
C ASN A 82 -6.65 -11.76 -18.49
N ASN A 83 -6.91 -13.00 -18.08
CA ASN A 83 -6.55 -14.21 -18.83
C ASN A 83 -5.06 -14.30 -19.22
N LEU A 84 -4.18 -13.89 -18.30
CA LEU A 84 -2.73 -13.91 -18.48
C LEU A 84 -2.24 -13.03 -19.65
N ASP A 85 -2.85 -11.86 -19.85
CA ASP A 85 -2.40 -10.87 -20.84
C ASP A 85 -1.05 -10.23 -20.45
N PHE A 86 0.03 -10.98 -20.64
CA PHE A 86 1.39 -10.52 -20.41
C PHE A 86 1.83 -9.41 -21.36
N ASP A 87 1.21 -9.29 -22.53
CA ASP A 87 1.57 -8.27 -23.53
C ASP A 87 1.19 -6.88 -23.02
N THR A 88 -0.06 -6.71 -22.59
CA THR A 88 -0.51 -5.46 -21.99
C THR A 88 0.24 -5.18 -20.68
N ALA A 89 0.44 -6.20 -19.83
CA ALA A 89 1.19 -6.04 -18.57
C ALA A 89 2.64 -5.57 -18.81
N GLY A 90 3.27 -6.01 -19.91
CA GLY A 90 4.63 -5.63 -20.30
C GLY A 90 4.75 -4.28 -21.00
N LYS A 91 3.64 -3.64 -21.38
CA LYS A 91 3.62 -2.36 -22.12
C LYS A 91 2.95 -1.20 -21.39
N LYS A 92 2.12 -1.49 -20.38
CA LYS A 92 1.34 -0.48 -19.65
C LYS A 92 1.71 -0.44 -18.18
N LEU A 93 1.91 0.77 -17.65
CA LEU A 93 2.30 0.97 -16.26
C LEU A 93 1.25 0.39 -15.31
N LEU A 94 1.71 -0.18 -14.20
CA LEU A 94 0.83 -0.72 -13.17
C LEU A 94 -0.12 0.36 -12.62
N ALA A 95 0.35 1.60 -12.46
CA ALA A 95 -0.49 2.71 -11.99
C ALA A 95 -1.67 3.04 -12.93
N GLU A 96 -1.55 2.75 -14.23
CA GLU A 96 -2.65 2.92 -15.19
C GLU A 96 -3.59 1.70 -15.24
N ARG A 97 -3.07 0.51 -14.91
CA ARG A 97 -3.84 -0.74 -14.86
C ARG A 97 -4.55 -0.93 -13.52
N PHE A 98 -3.99 -0.36 -12.46
CA PHE A 98 -4.38 -0.51 -11.06
C PHE A 98 -4.23 0.85 -10.33
N PRO A 99 -5.01 1.87 -10.70
CA PRO A 99 -4.94 3.21 -10.11
C PRO A 99 -5.05 3.19 -8.58
N PHE A 100 -4.29 4.07 -7.94
CA PHE A 100 -4.25 4.21 -6.50
C PHE A 100 -5.24 5.28 -6.04
N LEU A 101 -6.26 4.87 -5.28
CA LEU A 101 -7.38 5.72 -4.88
C LEU A 101 -6.93 7.00 -4.17
N GLU A 102 -5.98 6.93 -3.23
CA GLU A 102 -5.65 8.03 -2.34
C GLU A 102 -4.20 8.55 -2.41
N PHE A 103 -3.45 8.29 -3.49
CA PHE A 103 -2.05 8.74 -3.60
C PHE A 103 -1.90 10.27 -3.45
N SER A 104 -2.85 11.02 -4.00
CA SER A 104 -2.89 12.48 -4.01
C SER A 104 -2.88 13.12 -2.63
N VAL A 105 -3.35 12.41 -1.59
CA VAL A 105 -3.33 12.89 -0.19
C VAL A 105 -1.90 13.14 0.29
N PHE A 106 -0.92 12.46 -0.29
CA PHE A 106 0.50 12.59 0.06
C PHE A 106 1.25 13.61 -0.80
N ASN A 107 0.59 14.21 -1.78
CA ASN A 107 1.20 15.22 -2.65
C ASN A 107 0.88 16.61 -2.13
N HIS A 108 1.74 17.15 -1.26
CA HIS A 108 1.62 18.53 -0.81
C HIS A 108 1.75 19.50 -2.01
N PRO A 109 0.91 20.56 -2.14
CA PRO A 109 0.96 21.49 -3.27
C PRO A 109 2.36 22.06 -3.55
N ASP A 110 3.08 22.49 -2.51
CA ASP A 110 4.45 23.01 -2.65
C ASP A 110 5.41 21.97 -3.23
N VAL A 111 5.31 20.71 -2.79
CA VAL A 111 6.14 19.61 -3.30
C VAL A 111 5.79 19.29 -4.76
N THR A 112 4.51 19.37 -5.13
CA THR A 112 4.09 19.29 -6.54
C THR A 112 4.71 20.42 -7.36
N CYS A 113 4.71 21.66 -6.86
CA CYS A 113 5.37 22.79 -7.52
C CYS A 113 6.89 22.57 -7.67
N GLU A 114 7.56 22.00 -6.67
CA GLU A 114 8.97 21.62 -6.73
C GLU A 114 9.21 20.59 -7.85
N PHE A 115 8.38 19.55 -7.97
CA PHE A 115 8.49 18.56 -9.05
C PHE A 115 8.26 19.17 -10.43
N LEU A 116 7.27 20.07 -10.58
CA LEU A 116 7.01 20.76 -11.85
C LEU A 116 8.18 21.65 -12.27
N LYS A 117 8.79 22.36 -11.31
CA LYS A 117 9.98 23.19 -11.54
C LYS A 117 11.20 22.35 -11.90
N MET A 118 11.38 21.21 -11.24
CA MET A 118 12.48 20.27 -11.51
C MET A 118 12.39 19.70 -12.94
N ASN A 119 11.17 19.44 -13.42
CA ASN A 119 10.92 18.85 -14.73
C ASN A 119 10.50 19.89 -15.78
N LYS A 120 10.88 21.17 -15.61
CA LYS A 120 10.42 22.28 -16.47
C LYS A 120 10.66 22.11 -17.97
N ASP A 121 11.67 21.34 -18.34
CA ASP A 121 12.11 21.13 -19.72
C ASP A 121 11.55 19.81 -20.32
N ASP A 122 10.70 19.09 -19.59
CA ASP A 122 10.09 17.82 -20.02
C ASP A 122 8.57 17.83 -19.74
N ALA A 123 7.79 18.12 -20.78
CA ALA A 123 6.34 18.25 -20.69
C ALA A 123 5.65 16.95 -20.23
N THR A 124 6.17 15.79 -20.64
CA THR A 124 5.62 14.48 -20.26
C THR A 124 5.80 14.24 -18.76
N LYS A 125 6.97 14.56 -18.21
CA LYS A 125 7.23 14.45 -16.77
C LYS A 125 6.42 15.46 -15.96
N GLN A 126 6.27 16.69 -16.45
CA GLN A 126 5.38 17.65 -15.81
C GLN A 126 3.94 17.15 -15.74
N GLU A 127 3.45 16.53 -16.82
CA GLU A 127 2.10 15.99 -16.84
C GLU A 127 1.94 14.87 -15.82
N LEU A 128 2.89 13.94 -15.73
CA LEU A 128 2.88 12.92 -14.67
C LEU A 128 2.86 13.56 -13.27
N CYS A 129 3.63 14.62 -13.03
CA CYS A 129 3.63 15.34 -11.76
C CYS A 129 2.27 15.99 -11.44
N ARG A 130 1.51 16.44 -12.44
CA ARG A 130 0.14 16.93 -12.26
C ARG A 130 -0.83 15.78 -12.00
N GLU A 131 -0.73 14.70 -12.76
CA GLU A 131 -1.63 13.54 -12.64
C GLU A 131 -1.58 12.93 -11.24
N ILE A 132 -0.39 12.73 -10.67
CA ILE A 132 -0.28 12.16 -9.31
C ILE A 132 -0.86 13.04 -8.21
N ALA A 133 -1.00 14.36 -8.47
CA ALA A 133 -1.59 15.30 -7.52
C ALA A 133 -3.13 15.31 -7.58
N LYS A 134 -3.72 14.77 -8.65
CA LYS A 134 -5.18 14.67 -8.83
C LYS A 134 -5.78 13.57 -7.94
N PRO A 135 -6.97 13.78 -7.36
CA PRO A 135 -7.61 12.77 -6.55
C PRO A 135 -7.92 11.48 -7.32
N GLY A 136 -7.45 10.34 -6.82
CA GLY A 136 -7.63 9.06 -7.50
C GLY A 136 -9.10 8.66 -7.64
N TYR A 137 -9.99 9.09 -6.74
CA TYR A 137 -11.44 8.84 -6.87
C TYR A 137 -12.06 9.48 -8.11
N GLU A 138 -11.52 10.60 -8.62
CA GLU A 138 -11.98 11.24 -9.85
C GLU A 138 -11.50 10.45 -11.07
N ILE A 139 -10.22 10.09 -11.07
CA ILE A 139 -9.60 9.28 -12.13
C ILE A 139 -10.35 7.96 -12.27
N ILE A 140 -10.55 7.24 -11.16
CA ILE A 140 -11.20 5.92 -11.15
C ILE A 140 -12.69 6.00 -11.51
N ALA A 141 -13.38 7.10 -11.19
CA ALA A 141 -14.77 7.28 -11.58
C ALA A 141 -14.95 7.36 -13.11
N ALA A 142 -13.95 7.90 -13.83
CA ALA A 142 -13.96 8.03 -15.28
C ALA A 142 -13.61 6.73 -16.03
N ILE A 143 -13.06 5.71 -15.36
CA ILE A 143 -12.71 4.42 -15.98
C ILE A 143 -13.99 3.62 -16.26
N GLN A 144 -14.03 2.96 -17.43
CA GLN A 144 -15.08 2.00 -17.77
C GLN A 144 -15.11 0.81 -16.79
N SER A 145 -16.15 -0.01 -16.85
CA SER A 145 -16.33 -1.19 -15.98
C SER A 145 -15.15 -2.19 -16.04
N ASN A 146 -15.05 -3.07 -15.04
CA ASN A 146 -13.89 -3.90 -14.69
C ASN A 146 -12.69 -3.09 -14.15
N ARG A 147 -12.94 -2.26 -13.13
CA ARG A 147 -11.88 -1.45 -12.52
C ARG A 147 -11.06 -2.28 -11.54
N PHE A 148 -9.75 -2.08 -11.59
CA PHE A 148 -8.82 -2.62 -10.62
C PHE A 148 -8.30 -1.49 -9.75
N ILE A 149 -8.52 -1.55 -8.44
CA ILE A 149 -8.31 -0.40 -7.56
C ILE A 149 -7.37 -0.76 -6.43
N LYS A 150 -6.27 -0.01 -6.32
CA LYS A 150 -5.37 -0.10 -5.18
C LYS A 150 -5.86 0.87 -4.11
N THR A 151 -5.86 0.42 -2.86
CA THR A 151 -5.99 1.31 -1.71
C THR A 151 -5.21 0.77 -0.52
N HIS A 152 -4.80 1.68 0.35
CA HIS A 152 -4.26 1.42 1.67
C HIS A 152 -5.24 1.87 2.76
N PHE A 153 -6.44 2.32 2.41
CA PHE A 153 -7.47 2.61 3.41
C PHE A 153 -7.93 1.33 4.13
N PRO A 154 -8.24 1.44 5.44
CA PRO A 154 -8.94 0.40 6.18
C PRO A 154 -10.40 0.31 5.73
N PHE A 155 -11.07 -0.80 6.05
CA PHE A 155 -12.46 -1.04 5.63
C PHE A 155 -13.44 0.01 6.15
N SER A 156 -13.23 0.52 7.37
CA SER A 156 -14.05 1.57 7.97
C SER A 156 -14.02 2.89 7.19
N MET A 157 -13.02 3.10 6.33
CA MET A 157 -12.92 4.26 5.47
C MET A 157 -13.54 4.07 4.08
N LEU A 158 -13.86 2.83 3.72
CA LEU A 158 -14.55 2.46 2.48
C LEU A 158 -15.75 1.57 2.81
N PRO A 159 -16.75 2.07 3.56
CA PRO A 159 -17.88 1.27 3.98
C PRO A 159 -18.70 0.79 2.77
N GLY A 160 -19.15 -0.46 2.82
CA GLY A 160 -20.07 -1.03 1.84
C GLY A 160 -19.44 -1.70 0.61
N LEU A 161 -18.10 -1.75 0.48
CA LEU A 161 -17.47 -2.43 -0.66
C LEU A 161 -17.93 -3.89 -0.81
N LEU A 162 -17.98 -4.63 0.29
CA LEU A 162 -18.40 -6.04 0.29
C LEU A 162 -19.91 -6.18 -0.01
N ASP A 163 -20.74 -5.28 0.53
CA ASP A 163 -22.20 -5.27 0.33
C ASP A 163 -22.58 -5.00 -1.14
N ILE A 164 -21.78 -4.17 -1.83
CA ILE A 164 -21.93 -3.88 -3.26
C ILE A 164 -21.54 -5.09 -4.13
N GLY A 165 -20.76 -6.02 -3.59
CA GLY A 165 -20.30 -7.22 -4.29
C GLY A 165 -18.88 -7.15 -4.83
N CYS A 166 -18.12 -6.10 -4.51
CA CYS A 166 -16.73 -5.96 -4.97
C CYS A 166 -15.88 -7.13 -4.47
N LYS A 167 -14.98 -7.64 -5.32
CA LYS A 167 -13.95 -8.60 -4.89
C LYS A 167 -12.77 -7.86 -4.28
N ILE A 168 -12.28 -8.33 -3.13
CA ILE A 168 -11.19 -7.69 -2.41
C ILE A 168 -10.13 -8.73 -2.08
N VAL A 169 -8.87 -8.46 -2.46
CA VAL A 169 -7.71 -9.21 -1.98
C VAL A 169 -6.98 -8.34 -0.96
N TYR A 170 -7.02 -8.74 0.30
CA TYR A 170 -6.31 -8.06 1.39
C TYR A 170 -5.00 -8.78 1.71
N VAL A 171 -3.91 -8.04 1.85
CA VAL A 171 -2.60 -8.60 2.17
C VAL A 171 -2.05 -8.04 3.47
N ALA A 172 -1.76 -8.94 4.41
CA ALA A 172 -1.04 -8.65 5.65
C ALA A 172 0.40 -9.13 5.57
N ARG A 173 1.26 -8.58 6.43
CA ARG A 173 2.67 -8.97 6.55
C ARG A 173 3.18 -8.66 7.94
N ASN A 174 4.12 -9.45 8.45
CA ASN A 174 4.75 -9.25 9.75
C ASN A 174 5.16 -7.77 9.97
N PRO A 175 4.75 -7.15 11.09
CA PRO A 175 4.96 -5.71 11.30
C PRO A 175 6.43 -5.30 11.39
N LYS A 176 7.35 -6.19 11.81
CA LYS A 176 8.78 -5.88 11.85
C LYS A 176 9.35 -5.68 10.44
N ASP A 177 8.96 -6.54 9.50
CA ASP A 177 9.33 -6.37 8.09
C ASP A 177 8.60 -5.18 7.43
N VAL A 178 7.35 -4.94 7.80
CA VAL A 178 6.57 -3.79 7.32
C VAL A 178 7.23 -2.49 7.76
N SER A 179 7.57 -2.33 9.04
CA SER A 179 8.16 -1.09 9.56
C SER A 179 9.50 -0.77 8.91
N LEU A 180 10.37 -1.78 8.73
CA LEU A 180 11.63 -1.60 8.02
C LEU A 180 11.39 -1.24 6.55
N SER A 181 10.48 -1.93 5.85
CA SER A 181 10.18 -1.59 4.45
C SER A 181 9.57 -0.20 4.32
N TRP A 182 8.78 0.22 5.31
CA TRP A 182 8.10 1.50 5.33
C TRP A 182 9.05 2.65 5.61
N TYR A 183 9.95 2.50 6.58
CA TYR A 183 11.08 3.41 6.80
C TYR A 183 11.86 3.67 5.51
N ASN A 184 12.26 2.60 4.83
CA ASN A 184 13.04 2.72 3.61
C ASN A 184 12.27 3.41 2.47
N LEU A 185 10.96 3.18 2.35
CA LEU A 185 10.17 3.92 1.35
C LEU A 185 10.02 5.38 1.73
N ASN A 186 9.73 5.70 3.00
CA ASN A 186 9.54 7.07 3.46
C ASN A 186 10.80 7.93 3.25
N ARG A 187 11.99 7.32 3.34
CA ARG A 187 13.25 7.98 2.97
C ARG A 187 13.39 8.19 1.47
N ALA A 188 13.00 7.20 0.67
CA ALA A 188 13.21 7.23 -0.78
C ALA A 188 12.19 8.09 -1.54
N ILE A 189 10.95 8.20 -1.08
CA ILE A 189 9.91 8.97 -1.78
C ILE A 189 9.79 10.38 -1.19
N LYS A 190 9.99 11.40 -2.02
CA LYS A 190 10.02 12.81 -1.57
C LYS A 190 8.67 13.34 -1.09
N THR A 191 7.58 12.68 -1.45
CA THR A 191 6.23 12.99 -0.93
C THR A 191 6.06 12.61 0.54
N GLN A 192 6.96 11.79 1.10
CA GLN A 192 7.10 11.59 2.55
C GLN A 192 8.35 12.30 3.07
N GLY A 193 9.49 12.08 2.40
CA GLY A 193 10.75 12.79 2.62
C GLY A 193 11.32 12.59 4.02
N TYR A 194 11.23 11.39 4.58
CA TYR A 194 11.73 11.11 5.92
C TYR A 194 13.27 11.17 5.95
N ILE A 195 13.85 11.90 6.91
CA ILE A 195 15.31 12.07 7.04
C ILE A 195 15.88 11.54 8.36
N GLY A 196 15.05 11.03 9.26
CA GLY A 196 15.48 10.48 10.55
C GLY A 196 16.04 9.05 10.47
N ASP A 197 16.40 8.51 11.62
CA ASP A 197 16.88 7.12 11.75
C ASP A 197 15.74 6.10 11.90
N PHE A 198 16.10 4.81 11.86
CA PHE A 198 15.12 3.73 11.97
C PHE A 198 14.50 3.59 13.38
N PRO A 199 15.25 3.66 14.50
CA PRO A 199 14.63 3.63 15.83
C PRO A 199 13.59 4.74 16.06
N THR A 200 13.85 5.95 15.59
CA THR A 200 12.87 7.06 15.65
C THR A 200 11.67 6.77 14.76
N PHE A 201 11.88 6.20 13.57
CA PHE A 201 10.78 5.80 12.69
C PHE A 201 9.92 4.68 13.31
N TRP A 202 10.55 3.70 13.97
CA TRP A 202 9.85 2.66 14.71
C TRP A 202 8.99 3.26 15.82
N HIS A 203 9.51 4.26 16.55
CA HIS A 203 8.74 5.00 17.53
C HIS A 203 7.47 5.63 16.94
N TYR A 204 7.55 6.25 15.77
CA TYR A 204 6.35 6.74 15.09
C TYR A 204 5.42 5.60 14.63
N PHE A 205 5.97 4.51 14.12
CA PHE A 205 5.18 3.38 13.63
C PHE A 205 4.37 2.70 14.73
N GLU A 206 4.99 2.39 15.87
CA GLU A 206 4.34 1.66 16.96
C GLU A 206 3.34 2.50 17.78
N ASN A 207 3.46 3.84 17.70
CA ASN A 207 2.57 4.81 18.34
C ASN A 207 1.53 5.40 17.37
N ASP A 208 1.30 4.74 16.24
CA ASP A 208 0.28 5.13 15.26
C ASP A 208 0.46 6.56 14.68
N LEU A 209 1.72 6.96 14.48
CA LEU A 209 2.14 8.24 13.90
C LEU A 209 2.77 8.05 12.51
N THR A 210 2.30 7.05 11.77
CA THR A 210 2.64 6.88 10.34
C THR A 210 1.38 6.75 9.50
N PRO A 211 1.38 7.17 8.23
CA PRO A 211 0.17 7.13 7.42
C PRO A 211 -0.56 5.77 7.42
N TRP A 212 -1.89 5.81 7.45
CA TRP A 212 -2.82 4.66 7.54
C TRP A 212 -2.78 3.85 8.85
N SER A 213 -1.91 4.20 9.80
CA SER A 213 -1.97 3.62 11.15
C SER A 213 -3.23 4.11 11.90
N PRO A 214 -3.78 3.35 12.88
CA PRO A 214 -3.15 2.24 13.57
C PRO A 214 -2.99 0.92 12.79
N TYR A 215 -1.77 0.35 12.79
CA TYR A 215 -1.46 -0.88 12.02
C TYR A 215 -2.37 -2.05 12.44
N TRP A 216 -2.52 -2.28 13.74
CA TRP A 216 -3.31 -3.41 14.24
C TRP A 216 -4.80 -3.22 14.02
N ALA A 217 -5.32 -2.01 14.19
CA ALA A 217 -6.72 -1.73 13.90
C ALA A 217 -7.03 -1.96 12.42
N HIS A 218 -6.13 -1.54 11.53
CA HIS A 218 -6.22 -1.78 10.09
C HIS A 218 -6.30 -3.28 9.74
N LEU A 219 -5.41 -4.10 10.29
CA LEU A 219 -5.41 -5.54 10.04
C LEU A 219 -6.62 -6.23 10.67
N LYS A 220 -6.99 -5.87 11.90
CA LYS A 220 -8.13 -6.47 12.61
C LYS A 220 -9.46 -6.22 11.91
N GLU A 221 -9.64 -5.06 11.27
CA GLU A 221 -10.82 -4.81 10.44
C GLU A 221 -10.93 -5.83 9.30
N ALA A 222 -9.88 -5.99 8.50
CA ALA A 222 -9.87 -6.96 7.41
C ALA A 222 -9.98 -8.41 7.93
N TRP A 223 -9.30 -8.72 9.04
CA TRP A 223 -9.32 -10.04 9.64
C TRP A 223 -10.70 -10.44 10.17
N SER A 224 -11.47 -9.49 10.72
CA SER A 224 -12.85 -9.73 11.16
C SER A 224 -13.80 -10.11 10.02
N LEU A 225 -13.44 -9.77 8.78
CA LEU A 225 -14.22 -10.02 7.58
C LEU A 225 -13.65 -11.18 6.75
N LYS A 226 -12.58 -11.86 7.22
CA LYS A 226 -11.76 -12.80 6.42
C LYS A 226 -12.55 -13.96 5.79
N ASP A 227 -13.67 -14.32 6.40
CA ASP A 227 -14.53 -15.43 5.99
C ASP A 227 -15.63 -15.00 5.00
N HIS A 228 -15.72 -13.69 4.69
CA HIS A 228 -16.65 -13.17 3.69
C HIS A 228 -16.28 -13.67 2.27
N PRO A 229 -17.24 -14.15 1.46
CA PRO A 229 -16.94 -14.80 0.17
C PRO A 229 -16.23 -13.89 -0.85
N ASN A 230 -16.41 -12.57 -0.73
CA ASN A 230 -15.76 -11.57 -1.58
C ASN A 230 -14.49 -10.96 -0.98
N LEU A 231 -13.97 -11.50 0.14
CA LEU A 231 -12.68 -11.11 0.70
C LEU A 231 -11.71 -12.30 0.71
N LEU A 232 -10.56 -12.13 0.08
CA LEU A 232 -9.43 -13.03 0.22
C LEU A 232 -8.37 -12.40 1.11
N PHE A 233 -8.19 -12.92 2.32
CA PHE A 233 -7.08 -12.54 3.21
C PHE A 233 -5.84 -13.39 2.92
N LEU A 234 -4.72 -12.74 2.65
CA LEU A 234 -3.42 -13.35 2.36
C LEU A 234 -2.34 -12.82 3.29
N PHE A 235 -1.34 -13.65 3.56
CA PHE A 235 -0.09 -13.19 4.15
C PHE A 235 1.01 -13.11 3.08
N TYR A 236 1.84 -12.07 3.14
CA TYR A 236 3.02 -11.92 2.29
C TYR A 236 3.98 -13.10 2.46
N GLU A 237 4.08 -13.61 3.69
CA GLU A 237 4.87 -14.78 4.06
C GLU A 237 4.43 -16.01 3.26
N GLU A 238 3.13 -16.24 3.08
CA GLU A 238 2.60 -17.37 2.28
C GLU A 238 3.00 -17.25 0.81
N MET A 239 2.88 -16.03 0.24
CA MET A 239 3.28 -15.77 -1.15
C MET A 239 4.78 -15.96 -1.36
N THR A 240 5.59 -15.71 -0.34
CA THR A 240 7.05 -15.90 -0.40
C THR A 240 7.44 -17.36 -0.25
N TYR A 241 6.72 -18.12 0.60
CA TYR A 241 7.03 -19.51 0.90
C TYR A 241 6.64 -20.47 -0.24
N ASP A 242 5.39 -20.38 -0.72
CA ASP A 242 4.90 -21.21 -1.84
C ASP A 242 4.04 -20.35 -2.77
N PHE A 243 4.72 -19.72 -3.72
CA PHE A 243 4.06 -18.78 -4.61
C PHE A 243 3.07 -19.45 -5.57
N SER A 244 3.37 -20.67 -6.04
CA SER A 244 2.44 -21.41 -6.92
C SER A 244 1.13 -21.75 -6.20
N LYS A 245 1.19 -22.12 -4.91
CA LYS A 245 -0.02 -22.31 -4.08
C LYS A 245 -0.76 -21.00 -3.87
N ALA A 246 -0.06 -19.89 -3.64
CA ALA A 246 -0.69 -18.57 -3.53
C ALA A 246 -1.39 -18.16 -4.84
N ILE A 247 -0.77 -18.36 -6.00
CA ILE A 247 -1.37 -18.10 -7.32
C ILE A 247 -2.67 -18.91 -7.48
N LYS A 248 -2.65 -20.22 -7.16
CA LYS A 248 -3.85 -21.08 -7.20
C LYS A 248 -4.96 -20.56 -6.29
N LYS A 249 -4.62 -20.11 -5.08
CA LYS A 249 -5.58 -19.53 -4.11
C LYS A 249 -6.22 -18.26 -4.65
N VAL A 250 -5.43 -17.34 -5.23
CA VAL A 250 -5.95 -16.10 -5.84
C VAL A 250 -6.79 -16.39 -7.08
N ALA A 251 -6.34 -17.28 -7.97
CA ALA A 251 -7.08 -17.66 -9.17
C ALA A 251 -8.46 -18.23 -8.82
N LYS A 252 -8.53 -19.16 -7.86
CA LYS A 252 -9.80 -19.72 -7.37
C LYS A 252 -10.75 -18.65 -6.85
N PHE A 253 -10.25 -17.71 -6.04
CA PHE A 253 -11.05 -16.59 -5.52
C PHE A 253 -11.59 -15.68 -6.64
N LEU A 254 -10.79 -15.44 -7.66
CA LEU A 254 -11.21 -14.67 -8.84
C LEU A 254 -12.17 -15.45 -9.75
N GLY A 255 -12.41 -16.74 -9.50
CA GLY A 255 -13.26 -17.59 -10.34
C GLY A 255 -12.56 -18.05 -11.62
N LYS A 256 -11.23 -18.18 -11.56
CA LYS A 256 -10.36 -18.56 -12.67
C LYS A 256 -9.67 -19.89 -12.39
N THR A 257 -9.38 -20.62 -13.45
CA THR A 257 -8.64 -21.89 -13.42
C THR A 257 -7.55 -21.85 -14.47
N TYR A 258 -6.36 -22.30 -14.12
CA TYR A 258 -5.18 -22.31 -14.96
C TYR A 258 -4.46 -23.65 -14.86
N SER A 259 -3.76 -24.06 -15.91
CA SER A 259 -2.90 -25.23 -15.90
C SER A 259 -1.67 -25.01 -15.01
N ASN A 260 -0.96 -26.07 -14.64
CA ASN A 260 0.28 -25.93 -13.87
C ASN A 260 1.34 -25.14 -14.65
N GLU A 261 1.43 -25.34 -15.97
CA GLU A 261 2.37 -24.63 -16.85
C GLU A 261 2.06 -23.13 -16.90
N GLU A 262 0.78 -22.76 -16.91
CA GLU A 262 0.36 -21.35 -16.84
C GLU A 262 0.69 -20.72 -15.49
N ILE A 263 0.50 -21.47 -14.40
CA ILE A 263 0.86 -21.03 -13.05
C ILE A 263 2.36 -20.83 -12.93
N ASP A 264 3.16 -21.74 -13.47
CA ASP A 264 4.62 -21.64 -13.46
C ASP A 264 5.12 -20.43 -14.29
N LYS A 265 4.45 -20.13 -15.41
CA LYS A 265 4.72 -18.90 -16.20
C LYS A 265 4.46 -17.65 -15.37
N VAL A 266 3.33 -17.56 -14.67
CA VAL A 266 3.02 -16.45 -13.77
C VAL A 266 4.04 -16.36 -12.63
N ALA A 267 4.38 -17.49 -12.01
CA ALA A 267 5.37 -17.55 -10.94
C ALA A 267 6.74 -17.05 -11.39
N ASN A 268 7.18 -17.44 -12.59
CA ASN A 268 8.43 -16.97 -13.18
C ASN A 268 8.37 -15.47 -13.52
N TYR A 269 7.28 -15.00 -14.14
CA TYR A 269 7.12 -13.59 -14.51
C TYR A 269 7.20 -12.67 -13.28
N LEU A 270 6.55 -13.06 -12.19
CA LEU A 270 6.50 -12.31 -10.94
C LEU A 270 7.64 -12.63 -9.97
N ASN A 271 8.58 -13.49 -10.37
CA ASN A 271 9.76 -13.78 -9.56
C ASN A 271 10.51 -12.48 -9.23
N ILE A 272 10.96 -12.33 -7.98
CA ILE A 272 11.56 -11.10 -7.48
C ILE A 272 12.69 -10.55 -8.36
N LYS A 273 13.48 -11.42 -9.00
CA LYS A 273 14.58 -11.01 -9.90
C LYS A 273 14.05 -10.28 -11.13
N ASN A 274 13.00 -10.82 -11.74
CA ASN A 274 12.34 -10.25 -12.92
C ASN A 274 11.50 -9.02 -12.54
N PHE A 275 10.73 -9.15 -11.46
CA PHE A 275 9.82 -8.12 -10.97
C PHE A 275 10.54 -6.82 -10.61
N ARG A 276 11.76 -6.91 -10.06
CA ARG A 276 12.56 -5.74 -9.66
C ARG A 276 13.05 -4.91 -10.85
N ILE A 277 13.35 -5.54 -11.97
CA ILE A 277 13.87 -4.87 -13.17
C ILE A 277 12.76 -4.46 -14.14
N ASN A 278 11.52 -4.94 -13.95
CA ASN A 278 10.40 -4.60 -14.81
C ASN A 278 9.96 -3.13 -14.59
N PRO A 279 10.12 -2.26 -15.61
CA PRO A 279 9.79 -0.83 -15.50
C PRO A 279 8.30 -0.57 -15.27
N MET A 280 7.43 -1.51 -15.63
CA MET A 280 5.98 -1.37 -15.51
C MET A 280 5.48 -1.48 -14.06
N VAL A 281 6.30 -2.02 -13.14
CA VAL A 281 5.90 -2.27 -11.73
C VAL A 281 6.87 -1.69 -10.71
N ASN A 282 8.06 -1.23 -11.12
CA ASN A 282 9.11 -0.76 -10.21
C ASN A 282 9.12 0.76 -9.97
N CYS A 283 8.08 1.47 -10.41
CA CYS A 283 7.92 2.91 -10.30
C CYS A 283 9.03 3.72 -11.02
N SER A 284 9.50 3.23 -12.16
CA SER A 284 10.52 3.91 -12.97
C SER A 284 10.08 5.31 -13.43
N GLU A 285 8.79 5.49 -13.68
CA GLU A 285 8.16 6.74 -14.06
C GLU A 285 8.26 7.83 -12.97
N LEU A 286 8.08 7.44 -11.70
CA LEU A 286 8.22 8.36 -10.56
C LEU A 286 9.68 8.72 -10.33
N ARG A 287 10.60 7.76 -10.56
CA ARG A 287 12.05 8.02 -10.49
C ARG A 287 12.49 8.98 -11.59
N ALA A 288 11.98 8.81 -12.81
CA ALA A 288 12.28 9.69 -13.94
C ALA A 288 11.89 11.16 -13.68
N CYS A 289 10.89 11.40 -12.83
CA CYS A 289 10.45 12.72 -12.37
C CYS A 289 11.16 13.22 -11.10
N GLY A 290 12.08 12.43 -10.53
CA GLY A 290 12.79 12.77 -9.30
C GLY A 290 11.95 12.70 -8.02
N ILE A 291 10.79 12.03 -8.08
CA ILE A 291 9.85 11.86 -6.95
C ILE A 291 10.33 10.75 -6.01
N ILE A 292 10.92 9.69 -6.58
CA ILE A 292 11.59 8.62 -5.84
C ILE A 292 13.10 8.74 -6.11
N GLU A 293 13.91 8.70 -5.05
CA GLU A 293 15.37 8.71 -5.12
C GLU A 293 15.94 7.47 -5.83
N GLU A 294 17.22 7.54 -6.21
CA GLU A 294 17.91 6.42 -6.84
C GLU A 294 18.00 5.21 -5.89
N GLY A 295 17.37 4.11 -6.30
CA GLY A 295 17.26 2.87 -5.53
C GLY A 295 16.05 2.06 -5.98
N ASN A 296 15.99 0.78 -5.66
CA ASN A 296 14.89 -0.07 -6.14
C ASN A 296 13.66 0.01 -5.22
N PHE A 297 12.52 0.51 -5.72
CA PHE A 297 11.22 0.43 -5.03
C PHE A 297 10.88 -1.01 -4.62
N VAL A 298 11.17 -1.95 -5.51
CA VAL A 298 11.23 -3.39 -5.25
C VAL A 298 12.63 -3.70 -4.71
N ARG A 299 12.82 -3.69 -3.39
CA ARG A 299 14.16 -3.82 -2.76
C ARG A 299 14.73 -5.24 -2.81
N ARG A 300 14.67 -5.95 -1.67
CA ARG A 300 15.24 -7.28 -1.46
C ARG A 300 14.23 -8.38 -1.78
N GLY A 301 12.96 -8.15 -1.43
CA GLY A 301 11.97 -9.22 -1.32
C GLY A 301 12.28 -10.15 -0.14
N GLY A 302 11.30 -10.95 0.29
CA GLY A 302 11.49 -11.97 1.31
C GLY A 302 11.10 -11.56 2.74
N ILE A 303 11.35 -12.48 3.67
CA ILE A 303 10.94 -12.41 5.08
C ILE A 303 12.17 -12.30 6.01
N GLY A 304 12.01 -11.64 7.16
CA GLY A 304 13.05 -11.57 8.18
C GLY A 304 14.17 -10.57 7.93
N GLY A 305 14.00 -9.64 6.99
CA GLY A 305 15.00 -8.61 6.71
C GLY A 305 15.19 -7.64 7.87
N TRP A 306 14.21 -7.56 8.77
CA TRP A 306 14.28 -6.80 10.01
C TRP A 306 15.42 -7.26 10.94
N LYS A 307 15.81 -8.54 10.91
CA LYS A 307 16.87 -9.09 11.78
C LYS A 307 18.23 -8.43 11.58
N ASP A 308 18.47 -7.87 10.40
CA ASP A 308 19.73 -7.20 10.08
C ASP A 308 19.81 -5.77 10.65
N VAL A 309 18.68 -5.23 11.18
CA VAL A 309 18.55 -3.81 11.55
C VAL A 309 18.09 -3.62 12.99
N PHE A 310 17.27 -4.53 13.53
CA PHE A 310 16.77 -4.44 14.89
C PHE A 310 17.88 -4.76 15.89
N THR A 311 18.11 -3.85 16.84
CA THR A 311 18.93 -4.17 18.02
C THR A 311 18.14 -5.12 18.94
N PRO A 312 18.80 -5.86 19.84
CA PRO A 312 18.10 -6.74 20.80
C PRO A 312 17.01 -6.02 21.60
N GLU A 313 17.25 -4.76 21.99
CA GLU A 313 16.29 -3.95 22.73
C GLU A 313 15.07 -3.57 21.88
N LEU A 314 15.30 -3.18 20.62
CA LEU A 314 14.22 -2.85 19.69
C LEU A 314 13.40 -4.09 19.34
N ASP A 315 14.06 -5.24 19.21
CA ASP A 315 13.42 -6.52 18.93
C ASP A 315 12.49 -6.95 20.07
N ALA A 316 12.99 -6.92 21.31
CA ALA A 316 12.19 -7.23 22.50
C ALA A 316 11.00 -6.26 22.67
N ARG A 317 11.21 -4.97 22.39
CA ARG A 317 10.14 -3.96 22.39
C ARG A 317 9.07 -4.28 21.34
N ALA A 318 9.50 -4.64 20.13
CA ALA A 318 8.59 -5.00 19.06
C ALA A 318 7.80 -6.28 19.36
N ASP A 319 8.44 -7.30 19.94
CA ASP A 319 7.75 -8.53 20.36
C ASP A 319 6.69 -8.26 21.41
N LYS A 320 6.99 -7.44 22.42
CA LYS A 320 6.00 -7.02 23.43
C LYS A 320 4.82 -6.29 22.78
N TRP A 321 5.08 -5.35 21.88
CA TRP A 321 4.03 -4.61 21.18
C TRP A 321 3.18 -5.53 20.27
N ILE A 322 3.79 -6.51 19.61
CA ILE A 322 3.07 -7.53 18.82
C ILE A 322 2.20 -8.40 19.73
N GLU A 323 2.77 -8.93 20.82
CA GLU A 323 2.07 -9.80 21.75
C GLU A 323 0.84 -9.11 22.32
N GLU A 324 1.01 -7.89 22.86
CA GLU A 324 -0.07 -7.10 23.45
C GLU A 324 -1.22 -6.88 22.46
N ASN A 325 -0.91 -6.57 21.20
CA ASN A 325 -1.94 -6.33 20.19
C ASN A 325 -2.60 -7.61 19.66
N LEU A 326 -1.98 -8.78 19.82
CA LEU A 326 -2.52 -10.07 19.38
C LEU A 326 -3.30 -10.83 20.47
N ARG A 327 -3.33 -10.33 21.71
CA ARG A 327 -4.00 -11.00 22.85
C ARG A 327 -5.48 -11.28 22.61
N ASP A 328 -6.20 -10.32 22.02
CA ASP A 328 -7.67 -10.38 21.88
C ASP A 328 -8.13 -10.80 20.47
N THR A 329 -7.29 -11.52 19.72
CA THR A 329 -7.61 -11.98 18.37
C THR A 329 -6.93 -13.31 18.05
N ASP A 330 -7.51 -14.08 17.14
CA ASP A 330 -6.94 -15.29 16.54
C ASP A 330 -5.99 -15.00 15.36
N LEU A 331 -5.80 -13.73 14.97
CA LEU A 331 -4.85 -13.34 13.92
C LEU A 331 -3.42 -13.77 14.28
N ARG A 332 -2.79 -14.61 13.48
CA ARG A 332 -1.38 -15.00 13.65
C ARG A 332 -0.65 -14.94 12.32
N PHE A 333 0.56 -14.38 12.33
CA PHE A 333 1.41 -14.36 11.13
C PHE A 333 2.03 -15.75 10.93
N PRO A 334 1.99 -16.30 9.72
CA PRO A 334 2.64 -17.56 9.42
C PRO A 334 4.13 -17.52 9.72
N LEU A 335 4.63 -18.55 10.39
CA LEU A 335 6.05 -18.78 10.61
C LEU A 335 6.50 -19.88 9.65
N PHE A 336 7.34 -19.53 8.70
CA PHE A 336 8.01 -20.49 7.84
C PHE A 336 9.48 -20.51 8.23
N ASN A 337 9.96 -21.64 8.74
CA ASN A 337 11.38 -21.84 8.97
C ASN A 337 12.04 -21.97 7.58
N ASN A 338 12.97 -21.09 7.24
CA ASN A 338 13.79 -21.20 6.02
C ASN A 338 14.86 -22.29 6.15
N ASN A 339 14.47 -23.46 6.68
CA ASN A 339 15.26 -24.68 6.64
C ASN A 339 14.49 -25.68 5.79
N ASN A 340 14.64 -25.55 4.46
CA ASN A 340 14.69 -26.64 3.50
C ASN A 340 15.20 -26.12 2.17
#